data_AF-A0A9J6PQV8-F1
#
_entry.id   AF-A0A9J6PQV8-F1
#
_cell.length_a   1.000
_cell.length_b   1.000
_cell.length_c   1.000
_cell.angle_alpha   90.00
_cell.angle_beta   90.00
_cell.angle_gamma   90.00
#
_symmetry.space_group_name_H-M   'P 1'
#
loop_
_entity.id
_entity.type
_entity.pdbx_description
1 polymer ?
#
loop_
_entity_poly.entity_id
_entity_poly.type
_entity_poly.pdbx_seq_one_letter_code
_entity_poly.pdbx_strand_id
1 'polypeptide(L)'
;MFDNRKRYLKRGDTMLKSTVPYLFFNGQCKDALAFYSKVLNGEIKDTMTYGEANESVADDPNRIIHAQLEVDGNLFMLSDIPKDDDTMLQDRNVYICFRI
;
A
#
# COMPACT_ATOMS: atom_id res chain seq x y z
N MET A 1 -24.38 -8.03 -38.12
CA MET A 1 -23.17 -7.19 -38.23
C MET A 1 -22.65 -6.96 -36.82
N PHE A 2 -21.63 -7.73 -36.42
CA PHE A 2 -20.95 -7.55 -35.13
C PHE A 2 -19.57 -6.97 -35.43
N ASP A 3 -19.30 -5.76 -34.93
CA ASP A 3 -18.00 -5.09 -35.02
C ASP A 3 -16.96 -5.94 -34.28
N ASN A 4 -16.17 -6.69 -35.06
CA ASN A 4 -15.18 -7.65 -34.60
C ASN A 4 -13.81 -6.99 -34.41
N ARG A 5 -13.77 -5.77 -33.86
CA ARG A 5 -12.53 -5.13 -33.46
C ARG A 5 -12.03 -5.72 -32.14
N LYS A 6 -11.36 -6.87 -32.25
CA LYS A 6 -10.34 -7.25 -31.27
C LYS A 6 -9.32 -6.10 -31.23
N ARG A 7 -9.42 -5.25 -30.19
CA ARG A 7 -8.38 -4.29 -29.85
C ARG A 7 -7.16 -5.07 -29.40
N TYR A 8 -6.33 -5.47 -30.36
CA TYR A 8 -4.97 -5.88 -30.07
C TYR A 8 -4.24 -4.66 -29.51
N LEU A 9 -3.85 -4.73 -28.23
CA LEU A 9 -3.02 -3.71 -27.56
C LEU A 9 -1.77 -3.49 -28.41
N LYS A 10 -1.50 -2.24 -28.83
CA LYS A 10 -0.27 -1.94 -29.55
C LYS A 10 0.91 -2.10 -28.59
N ARG A 11 2.07 -2.49 -29.12
CA ARG A 11 3.35 -2.55 -28.40
C ARG A 11 3.73 -1.13 -27.98
N GLY A 12 3.15 -0.67 -26.87
CA GLY A 12 3.13 0.73 -26.40
C GLY A 12 2.00 1.01 -25.39
N ASP A 13 0.91 0.22 -25.40
CA ASP A 13 -0.26 0.41 -24.52
C ASP A 13 -0.12 -0.28 -23.15
N THR A 14 0.97 -1.02 -22.93
CA THR A 14 1.24 -1.76 -21.69
C THR A 14 2.65 -1.44 -21.17
N MET A 15 2.96 -0.16 -20.99
CA MET A 15 4.16 0.24 -20.25
C MET A 15 3.84 0.37 -18.77
N LEU A 16 4.74 -0.15 -17.92
CA LEU A 16 4.73 0.09 -16.49
C LEU A 16 4.71 1.61 -16.25
N LYS A 17 3.66 2.11 -15.59
CA LYS A 17 3.48 3.56 -15.35
C LYS A 17 4.27 4.04 -14.14
N SER A 18 4.26 3.27 -13.05
CA SER A 18 4.98 3.57 -11.82
C SER A 18 5.14 2.31 -10.98
N THR A 19 6.10 2.34 -10.05
CA THR A 19 6.26 1.33 -8.99
C THR A 19 5.75 1.92 -7.69
N VAL A 20 4.93 1.18 -6.96
CA VAL A 20 4.36 1.61 -5.67
C VAL A 20 4.93 0.71 -4.59
N PRO A 21 5.74 1.24 -3.65
CA PRO A 21 6.23 0.45 -2.54
C PRO A 21 5.07 0.10 -1.60
N TYR A 22 5.12 -1.13 -1.07
CA TYR A 22 4.20 -1.61 -0.05
C TYR A 22 4.97 -1.87 1.24
N LEU A 23 4.65 -1.11 2.28
CA LEU A 23 5.33 -1.14 3.57
C LEU A 23 4.53 -1.99 4.56
N PHE A 24 5.20 -2.96 5.18
CA PHE A 24 4.60 -3.79 6.22
C PHE A 24 5.04 -3.32 7.61
N PHE A 25 4.09 -3.28 8.53
CA PHE A 25 4.30 -3.00 9.96
C PHE A 25 3.76 -4.16 10.79
N ASN A 26 4.09 -4.19 12.08
CA ASN A 26 3.46 -5.11 13.03
C ASN A 26 2.72 -4.33 14.12
N GLY A 27 1.45 -4.00 13.85
CA GLY A 27 0.56 -3.28 14.77
C GLY A 27 0.85 -1.77 14.88
N GLN A 28 1.73 -1.23 14.04
CA GLN A 28 2.16 0.17 14.07
C GLN A 28 1.82 0.95 12.80
N CYS A 29 1.11 0.34 11.84
CA CYS A 29 0.82 0.99 10.56
C CYS A 29 0.03 2.29 10.73
N LYS A 30 -0.89 2.36 11.69
CA LYS A 30 -1.67 3.59 11.96
C LYS A 30 -0.78 4.75 12.42
N ASP A 31 0.15 4.50 13.33
CA ASP A 31 1.08 5.51 13.84
C ASP A 31 2.09 5.91 12.76
N ALA A 32 2.59 4.94 11.99
CA ALA A 32 3.49 5.19 10.87
C ALA A 32 2.81 6.04 9.78
N LEU A 33 1.56 5.73 9.43
CA LEU A 33 0.78 6.49 8.46
C LEU A 33 0.60 7.96 8.90
N ALA A 34 0.24 8.18 10.16
CA ALA A 34 0.10 9.53 10.73
C ALA A 34 1.44 10.28 10.73
N PHE A 35 2.53 9.61 11.10
CA PHE A 35 3.87 10.20 11.10
C PHE A 35 4.33 10.59 9.69
N TYR A 36 4.25 9.68 8.72
CA TYR A 36 4.72 9.93 7.36
C TYR A 36 3.84 10.94 6.61
N SER A 37 2.52 10.92 6.80
CA SER A 37 1.64 11.98 6.28
C SER A 37 2.07 13.36 6.77
N LYS A 38 2.39 13.50 8.06
CA LYS A 38 2.83 14.77 8.64
C LYS A 38 4.20 15.22 8.13
N VAL A 39 5.20 14.33 8.15
CA VAL A 39 6.59 14.68 7.82
C VAL A 39 6.79 14.91 6.33
N LEU A 40 6.08 14.17 5.49
CA LEU A 40 6.21 14.25 4.03
C LEU A 40 5.16 15.17 3.39
N ASN A 41 4.33 15.85 4.19
CA ASN A 41 3.18 16.62 3.72
C ASN A 41 2.26 15.78 2.79
N GLY A 42 2.07 14.51 3.13
CA GLY A 42 1.31 13.54 2.34
C GLY A 42 -0.18 13.50 2.69
N GLU A 43 -0.99 13.14 1.70
CA GLU A 43 -2.43 12.95 1.83
C GLU A 43 -2.78 11.48 2.01
N ILE A 44 -3.49 11.14 3.08
CA ILE A 44 -4.04 9.79 3.27
C ILE A 44 -5.25 9.65 2.34
N LYS A 45 -5.15 8.79 1.32
CA LYS A 45 -6.19 8.62 0.30
C LYS A 45 -7.24 7.57 0.67
N ASP A 46 -6.82 6.55 1.41
CA ASP A 46 -7.64 5.40 1.76
C ASP A 46 -7.08 4.69 2.99
N THR A 47 -7.97 4.13 3.81
CA THR A 47 -7.63 3.31 4.97
C THR A 47 -8.72 2.29 5.21
N MET A 48 -8.31 1.05 5.51
CA MET A 48 -9.19 -0.04 5.89
C MET A 48 -8.53 -0.84 7.01
N THR A 49 -9.32 -1.19 8.01
CA THR A 49 -8.95 -2.06 9.10
C THR A 49 -9.38 -3.51 8.83
N TYR A 50 -8.78 -4.48 9.54
CA TYR A 50 -9.22 -5.88 9.48
C TYR A 50 -10.70 -6.04 9.90
N GLY A 51 -11.15 -5.28 10.90
CA GLY A 51 -12.54 -5.28 11.35
C GLY A 51 -13.52 -4.79 10.27
N GLU A 52 -13.17 -3.73 9.53
CA GLU A 52 -13.98 -3.23 8.42
C GLU A 52 -14.04 -4.21 7.24
N ALA A 53 -12.96 -4.95 7.01
CA ALA A 53 -12.91 -6.01 5.99
C ALA A 53 -13.67 -7.28 6.41
N ASN A 54 -14.12 -7.39 7.67
CA ASN A 54 -14.65 -8.62 8.28
C ASN A 54 -13.67 -9.81 8.16
N GLU A 55 -12.37 -9.53 8.23
CA GLU A 55 -11.31 -10.52 8.12
C GLU A 55 -10.88 -10.99 9.52
N SER A 56 -11.08 -12.27 9.82
CA SER A 56 -10.79 -12.86 11.14
C SER A 56 -9.35 -13.35 11.31
N VAL A 57 -8.52 -13.17 10.29
CA VAL A 57 -7.11 -13.59 10.30
C VAL A 57 -6.22 -12.71 11.16
N ALA A 58 -6.72 -11.56 11.62
CA ALA A 58 -6.02 -10.70 12.54
C ALA A 58 -6.52 -10.85 13.97
N ASP A 59 -5.58 -10.84 14.91
CA ASP A 59 -5.88 -10.92 16.35
C ASP A 59 -6.49 -9.60 16.88
N ASP A 60 -6.24 -8.47 16.21
CA ASP A 60 -6.79 -7.15 16.52
C ASP A 60 -7.53 -6.55 15.31
N PRO A 61 -8.85 -6.31 15.41
CA PRO A 61 -9.64 -5.76 14.31
C PRO A 61 -9.28 -4.30 13.96
N ASN A 62 -8.55 -3.58 14.81
CA ASN A 62 -8.15 -2.19 14.55
C ASN A 62 -6.87 -2.06 13.73
N ARG A 63 -6.15 -3.17 13.51
CA ARG A 63 -4.97 -3.20 12.63
C ARG A 63 -5.35 -2.77 11.22
N ILE A 64 -4.44 -2.08 10.54
CA ILE A 64 -4.64 -1.63 9.16
C ILE A 64 -4.39 -2.82 8.23
N ILE A 65 -5.40 -3.26 7.48
CA ILE A 65 -5.22 -4.27 6.42
C ILE A 65 -4.79 -3.63 5.10
N HIS A 66 -5.11 -2.35 4.91
CA HIS A 66 -4.74 -1.58 3.72
C HIS A 66 -4.81 -0.08 4.00
N ALA A 67 -3.79 0.66 3.58
CA ALA A 67 -3.78 2.12 3.56
C ALA A 67 -3.02 2.66 2.35
N GLN A 68 -3.39 3.87 1.94
CA GLN A 68 -2.76 4.61 0.86
C GLN A 68 -2.33 6.00 1.33
N LEU A 69 -1.06 6.33 1.10
CA LEU A 69 -0.48 7.64 1.35
C LEU A 69 0.07 8.19 0.03
N GLU A 70 -0.43 9.35 -0.40
CA GLU A 70 0.07 10.05 -1.58
C GLU A 70 0.97 11.21 -1.17
N VAL A 71 2.17 11.28 -1.74
CA VAL A 71 3.16 12.35 -1.52
C VAL A 71 3.65 12.85 -2.87
N ASP A 72 3.28 14.08 -3.25
CA ASP A 72 3.71 14.71 -4.51
C ASP A 72 3.48 13.81 -5.75
N GLY A 73 2.30 13.20 -5.85
CA GLY A 73 1.94 12.27 -6.93
C GLY A 73 2.56 10.88 -6.84
N ASN A 74 3.37 10.59 -5.81
CA ASN A 74 3.91 9.26 -5.52
C ASN A 74 3.00 8.54 -4.51
N LEU A 75 2.51 7.37 -4.88
CA LEU A 75 1.69 6.54 -4.01
C LEU A 75 2.57 5.59 -3.19
N PHE A 76 2.27 5.49 -1.90
CA PHE A 76 2.79 4.50 -0.96
C PHE A 76 1.62 3.68 -0.43
N MET A 77 1.81 2.37 -0.33
CA MET A 77 0.84 1.48 0.29
C MET A 77 1.41 0.92 1.59
N LEU A 78 0.55 0.74 2.59
CA LEU A 78 0.96 0.33 3.92
C LEU A 78 -0.07 -0.63 4.50
N SER A 79 0.38 -1.64 5.25
CA SER A 79 -0.49 -2.44 6.11
C SER A 79 0.26 -2.93 7.35
N ASP A 80 -0.52 -3.34 8.35
CA ASP A 80 -0.04 -4.27 9.36
C ASP A 80 -0.03 -5.70 8.79
N ILE A 81 0.81 -6.54 9.36
CA ILE A 81 0.71 -7.99 9.21
C ILE A 81 -0.49 -8.52 10.04
N PRO A 82 -1.14 -9.63 9.63
CA PRO A 82 -2.34 -10.13 10.29
C PRO A 82 -2.15 -10.47 11.76
N LYS A 83 -1.05 -11.13 12.10
CA LYS A 83 -0.73 -11.60 13.46
C LYS A 83 0.59 -11.03 13.94
N ASP A 84 0.87 -11.10 15.24
CA ASP A 84 2.16 -10.73 15.83
C ASP A 84 3.28 -11.71 15.43
N ASP A 85 3.64 -11.70 14.14
CA ASP A 85 4.66 -12.56 13.54
C ASP A 85 5.62 -11.75 12.68
N ASP A 86 6.72 -11.35 13.30
CA ASP A 86 7.76 -10.55 12.68
C ASP A 86 8.62 -11.33 11.67
N THR A 87 8.37 -12.62 11.40
CA THR A 87 9.10 -13.37 10.35
C THR A 87 8.98 -12.72 8.97
N MET A 88 7.89 -12.00 8.71
CA MET A 88 7.69 -11.22 7.48
C MET A 88 8.51 -9.92 7.44
N LEU A 89 9.05 -9.49 8.58
CA LEU A 89 9.80 -8.24 8.74
C LEU A 89 11.32 -8.45 8.85
N GLN A 90 11.79 -9.67 9.11
CA GLN A 90 13.21 -9.97 9.32
C GLN A 90 14.00 -10.05 8.00
N ASP A 91 15.21 -9.47 7.98
CA ASP A 91 16.21 -9.55 6.91
C ASP A 91 15.76 -9.09 5.49
N ARG A 92 14.74 -8.22 5.41
CA ARG A 92 14.24 -7.64 4.15
C ARG A 92 14.49 -6.13 4.09
N ASN A 93 15.66 -5.73 3.62
CA ASN A 93 16.00 -4.32 3.49
C ASN A 93 15.58 -3.78 2.11
N VAL A 94 14.65 -2.82 2.12
CA VAL A 94 14.36 -1.94 0.99
C VAL A 94 14.50 -0.51 1.47
N TYR A 95 15.31 0.28 0.78
CA TYR A 95 15.48 1.70 1.07
C TYR A 95 14.64 2.52 0.08
N ILE A 96 13.83 3.41 0.62
CA ILE A 96 13.12 4.42 -0.16
C ILE A 96 13.87 5.73 0.03
N CYS A 97 14.51 6.19 -1.04
CA CYS A 97 15.28 7.42 -1.03
C CYS A 97 14.39 8.58 -1.51
N PHE A 98 14.06 9.49 -0.59
CA PHE A 98 13.40 10.74 -0.95
C PHE A 98 14.44 11.72 -1.49
N ARG A 99 14.13 12.35 -2.62
CA ARG A 99 14.86 13.50 -3.13
C ARG A 99 14.00 14.73 -2.85
N ILE A 100 14.42 15.52 -1.86
CA ILE A 100 13.80 16.77 -1.45
C ILE A 100 14.60 17.93 -2.05
#